data_AF-A0A2V8KBT2-F1
#
_entry.id   AF-A0A2V8KBT2-F1
#
_cell.length_a   1.000
_cell.length_b   1.000
_cell.length_c   1.000
_cell.angle_alpha   90.00
_cell.angle_beta   90.00
_cell.angle_gamma   90.00
#
_symmetry.space_group_name_H-M   'P 1'
#
loop_
_entity.id
_entity.type
_entity.pdbx_description
1 polymer ?
#
loop_
_entity_poly.entity_id
_entity_poly.type
_entity_poly.pdbx_seq_one_letter_code
_entity_poly.pdbx_strand_id
1 'polypeptide(L)'
;MSAVVFNSLVKQPRPVLLRYLASVLSVVAALMLTLSARALFASTAYSLFLAAVMFSSWYGGLTPGLLAILFSLLALDRYFVSPELIGVLSRDKFIHLSIFLFAAGIINHLNRARMRAERSLLESHQELQSEVDKRTADLQHANDTLRRLSGQLMRIQDEERRRMARLLHETIAQTLAVLKMDLAVVKRHGKWNALEGREALQEAATLSDECIREVRTLSYLLHPPLLDEAGLCSALQWYAAGFEQRSGIETKLDLPAELGRLPQNIEIAVLRLVQECLTNIHRHAESPEFGRGGER
;
A
#
# COMPACT_ATOMS: atom_id res chain seq x y z
N MET A 1 -3.82 -21.72 -16.84
CA MET A 1 -2.78 -22.72 -17.18
C MET A 1 -1.48 -22.18 -16.61
N SER A 2 -1.13 -22.66 -15.41
CA SER A 2 -0.29 -21.96 -14.43
C SER A 2 1.17 -21.77 -14.87
N ALA A 3 1.78 -20.63 -14.49
CA ALA A 3 3.21 -20.32 -14.62
C ALA A 3 4.12 -21.45 -14.08
N VAL A 4 3.59 -22.32 -13.22
CA VAL A 4 4.23 -23.54 -12.72
C VAL A 4 4.56 -24.54 -13.83
N VAL A 5 3.71 -24.68 -14.86
CA VAL A 5 3.92 -25.62 -15.98
C VAL A 5 4.97 -25.10 -16.97
N PHE A 6 5.05 -23.78 -17.16
CA PHE A 6 6.08 -23.18 -18.00
C PHE A 6 7.47 -23.24 -17.32
N ASN A 7 7.51 -23.04 -15.99
CA ASN A 7 8.75 -23.08 -15.21
C ASN A 7 9.34 -24.51 -15.08
N SER A 8 8.52 -25.57 -15.20
CA SER A 8 9.00 -26.95 -15.14
C SER A 8 9.68 -27.44 -16.44
N LEU A 9 9.35 -26.83 -17.58
CA LEU A 9 9.95 -27.17 -18.89
C LEU A 9 11.32 -26.52 -19.11
N VAL A 10 11.61 -25.40 -18.43
CA VAL A 10 12.84 -24.62 -18.62
C VAL A 10 14.00 -25.12 -17.73
N LYS A 11 13.74 -25.97 -16.73
CA LYS A 11 14.69 -26.27 -15.64
C LYS A 11 15.13 -27.73 -15.47
N GLN A 12 14.92 -28.60 -16.46
CA GLN A 12 15.50 -29.95 -16.39
C GLN A 12 16.98 -29.88 -16.85
N PRO A 13 17.97 -30.13 -15.97
CA PRO A 13 19.35 -30.30 -16.42
C PRO A 13 19.34 -31.39 -17.48
N ARG A 14 19.92 -31.10 -18.66
CA ARG A 14 19.96 -32.05 -19.78
C ARG A 14 20.42 -33.42 -19.26
N PRO A 15 19.69 -34.51 -19.55
CA PRO A 15 20.01 -35.81 -18.99
C PRO A 15 21.46 -36.16 -19.28
N VAL A 16 22.14 -36.67 -18.26
CA VAL A 16 23.58 -36.94 -18.29
C VAL A 16 23.93 -37.80 -19.51
N LEU A 17 23.11 -38.82 -19.80
CA LEU A 17 23.24 -39.69 -20.97
C LEU A 17 23.28 -38.91 -22.30
N LEU A 18 22.41 -37.92 -22.47
CA LEU A 18 22.33 -37.12 -23.69
C LEU A 18 23.57 -36.24 -23.89
N ARG A 19 24.19 -35.76 -22.79
CA ARG A 19 25.42 -34.96 -22.84
C ARG A 19 26.61 -35.77 -23.33
N TYR A 20 26.76 -37.01 -22.86
CA TYR A 20 27.82 -37.92 -23.29
C TYR A 20 27.54 -38.51 -24.67
N LEU A 21 26.29 -38.82 -25.00
CA LEU A 21 25.91 -39.32 -26.32
C LEU A 21 26.19 -38.27 -27.41
N ALA A 22 25.85 -37.00 -27.16
CA ALA A 22 26.19 -35.90 -28.08
C ALA A 22 27.70 -35.74 -28.28
N SER A 23 28.50 -35.94 -27.23
CA SER A 23 29.97 -35.92 -27.30
C SER A 23 30.51 -37.03 -28.21
N VAL A 24 30.09 -38.27 -27.97
CA VAL A 24 30.51 -39.42 -28.79
C VAL A 24 30.07 -39.26 -30.24
N LEU A 25 28.81 -38.88 -30.48
CA LEU A 25 28.30 -38.65 -31.82
C LEU A 25 29.04 -37.54 -32.55
N SER A 26 29.40 -36.46 -31.88
CA SER A 26 30.13 -35.35 -32.49
C SER A 26 31.54 -35.77 -32.93
N VAL A 27 32.26 -36.56 -32.12
CA VAL A 27 33.58 -37.08 -32.47
C VAL A 27 33.49 -38.13 -33.59
N VAL A 28 32.50 -39.02 -33.54
CA VAL A 28 32.25 -40.01 -34.60
C VAL A 28 31.91 -39.32 -35.92
N ALA A 29 31.08 -38.27 -35.90
CA ALA A 29 30.76 -37.48 -37.08
C ALA A 29 32.01 -36.81 -37.66
N ALA A 30 32.86 -36.21 -36.81
CA ALA A 30 34.13 -35.63 -37.25
C ALA A 30 35.05 -36.68 -37.90
N LEU A 31 35.16 -37.88 -37.29
CA LEU A 31 35.94 -38.98 -37.84
C LEU A 31 35.39 -39.47 -39.19
N MET A 32 34.09 -39.72 -39.28
CA MET A 32 33.45 -40.20 -40.51
C MET A 32 33.59 -39.21 -41.66
N LEU A 33 33.44 -37.91 -41.37
CA LEU A 33 33.62 -36.86 -42.39
C LEU A 33 35.08 -36.80 -42.87
N THR A 34 36.04 -36.89 -41.95
CA THR A 34 37.47 -36.85 -42.27
C THR A 34 37.90 -38.09 -43.06
N LEU A 35 37.35 -39.27 -42.77
CA LEU A 35 37.64 -40.51 -43.51
C LEU A 35 37.03 -40.53 -44.91
N SER A 36 35.77 -40.08 -45.05
CA SER A 36 35.06 -40.09 -46.33
C SER A 36 35.69 -39.17 -47.37
N ALA A 37 36.28 -38.06 -46.92
CA ALA A 37 36.95 -37.08 -47.77
C ALA A 37 38.45 -36.98 -47.44
N ARG A 38 39.10 -38.14 -47.23
CA ARG A 38 40.51 -38.24 -46.83
C ARG A 38 41.46 -37.50 -47.78
N ALA A 39 41.18 -37.49 -49.08
CA ALA A 39 41.99 -36.78 -50.07
C ALA A 39 41.94 -35.24 -49.92
N LEU A 40 40.87 -34.70 -49.33
CA LEU A 40 40.67 -33.26 -49.14
C LEU A 40 41.06 -32.80 -47.73
N PHE A 41 40.80 -33.61 -46.70
CA PHE A 41 40.94 -33.21 -45.30
C PHE A 41 42.13 -33.82 -44.56
N ALA A 42 43.02 -34.56 -45.23
CA ALA A 42 44.21 -35.13 -44.58
C ALA A 42 45.08 -34.07 -43.88
N SER A 43 45.15 -32.85 -44.43
CA SER A 43 45.90 -31.73 -43.84
C SER A 43 45.14 -30.93 -42.77
N THR A 44 43.81 -31.09 -42.67
CA THR A 44 42.93 -30.29 -41.78
C THR A 44 42.14 -31.14 -40.78
N ALA A 45 42.50 -32.42 -40.60
CA ALA A 45 41.80 -33.34 -39.70
C ALA A 45 41.63 -32.76 -38.29
N TYR A 46 42.67 -32.13 -37.74
CA TYR A 46 42.67 -31.53 -36.41
C TYR A 46 41.58 -30.47 -36.18
N SER A 47 41.22 -29.68 -37.21
CA SER A 47 40.22 -28.61 -37.09
C SER A 47 38.80 -29.16 -36.90
N LEU A 48 38.48 -30.30 -37.53
CA LEU A 48 37.19 -30.98 -37.38
C LEU A 48 37.03 -31.58 -35.99
N PHE A 49 38.09 -32.19 -35.46
CA PHE A 49 38.10 -32.71 -34.09
C PHE A 49 38.05 -31.58 -33.05
N LEU A 50 38.70 -30.43 -33.30
CA LEU A 50 38.56 -29.24 -32.46
C LEU A 50 37.10 -28.79 -32.39
N ALA A 51 36.40 -28.70 -33.53
CA ALA A 51 35.00 -28.32 -33.56
C ALA A 51 34.11 -29.30 -32.76
N ALA A 52 34.38 -30.60 -32.85
CA ALA A 52 33.68 -31.61 -32.06
C ALA A 52 33.92 -31.45 -30.55
N VAL A 53 35.17 -31.19 -30.13
CA VAL A 53 35.54 -30.90 -28.74
C VAL A 53 34.85 -29.64 -28.22
N MET A 54 34.83 -28.57 -29.03
CA MET A 54 34.15 -27.32 -28.68
C MET A 54 32.65 -27.53 -28.52
N PHE A 55 32.02 -28.23 -29.46
CA PHE A 55 30.59 -28.57 -29.39
C PHE A 55 30.27 -29.42 -28.15
N SER A 56 31.07 -30.46 -27.89
CA SER A 56 30.92 -31.33 -26.71
C SER A 56 31.09 -30.56 -25.40
N SER A 57 32.07 -29.67 -25.33
CA SER A 57 32.31 -28.82 -24.14
C SER A 57 31.20 -27.79 -23.93
N TRP A 58 30.64 -27.25 -25.00
CA TRP A 58 29.53 -26.30 -24.96
C TRP A 58 28.20 -26.97 -24.58
N TYR A 59 27.87 -28.09 -25.23
CA TYR A 59 26.61 -28.79 -25.04
C TYR A 59 26.58 -29.61 -23.75
N GLY A 60 27.67 -30.32 -23.48
CA GLY A 60 27.81 -31.30 -22.42
C GLY A 60 28.62 -30.82 -21.22
N GLY A 61 29.31 -29.68 -21.28
CA GLY A 61 30.18 -29.19 -20.22
C GLY A 61 31.54 -29.89 -20.17
N LEU A 62 32.30 -29.66 -19.10
CA LEU A 62 33.70 -30.10 -19.01
C LEU A 62 33.90 -31.62 -19.18
N THR A 63 33.06 -32.45 -18.57
CA THR A 63 33.31 -33.90 -18.54
C THR A 63 33.09 -34.60 -19.89
N PRO A 64 32.01 -34.35 -20.67
CA PRO A 64 31.93 -34.77 -22.06
C PRO A 64 32.96 -34.08 -22.96
N GLY A 65 33.35 -32.83 -22.66
CA GLY A 65 34.43 -32.14 -23.36
C GLY A 65 35.76 -32.89 -23.28
N LEU A 66 36.18 -33.29 -22.08
CA LEU A 66 37.39 -34.07 -21.85
C LEU A 66 37.35 -35.44 -22.53
N LEU A 67 36.18 -36.09 -22.52
CA LEU A 67 35.99 -37.37 -23.20
C LEU A 67 36.05 -37.21 -24.73
N ALA A 68 35.53 -36.10 -25.27
CA ALA A 68 35.70 -35.77 -26.68
C ALA A 68 37.17 -35.52 -27.04
N ILE A 69 37.95 -34.88 -26.16
CA ILE A 69 39.40 -34.69 -26.35
C ILE A 69 40.08 -36.05 -26.40
N LEU A 70 39.79 -36.94 -25.45
CA LEU A 70 40.36 -38.29 -25.39
C LEU A 70 40.08 -39.08 -26.69
N PHE A 71 38.81 -39.15 -27.11
CA PHE A 71 38.44 -39.88 -28.32
C PHE A 71 38.98 -39.23 -29.60
N SER A 72 39.05 -37.92 -29.65
CA SER A 72 39.64 -37.20 -30.79
C SER A 72 41.12 -37.53 -30.94
N LEU A 73 41.88 -37.58 -29.84
CA LEU A 73 43.30 -37.92 -29.86
C LEU A 73 43.53 -39.38 -30.26
N LEU A 74 42.72 -40.30 -29.74
CA LEU A 74 42.80 -41.72 -30.09
C LEU A 74 42.46 -41.96 -31.58
N ALA A 75 41.47 -41.24 -32.11
CA ALA A 75 41.09 -41.29 -33.51
C ALA A 75 42.17 -40.73 -34.44
N LEU A 76 42.76 -39.58 -34.08
CA LEU A 76 43.87 -38.97 -34.84
C LEU A 76 45.10 -39.87 -34.86
N ASP A 77 45.48 -40.42 -33.72
CA ASP A 77 46.63 -41.33 -33.60
C ASP A 77 46.44 -42.61 -34.45
N ARG A 78 45.25 -43.23 -34.39
CA ARG A 78 45.01 -44.51 -35.05
C ARG A 78 44.88 -44.45 -36.57
N TYR A 79 44.38 -43.33 -37.11
CA TYR A 79 43.99 -43.22 -38.53
C TYR A 79 44.83 -42.23 -39.36
N PHE A 80 45.49 -41.26 -38.72
CA PHE A 80 46.15 -40.15 -39.42
C PHE A 80 47.65 -40.01 -39.12
N VAL A 81 48.17 -40.56 -38.02
CA VAL A 81 49.60 -40.49 -37.65
C VAL A 81 50.28 -41.87 -37.83
N SER A 82 51.51 -41.88 -38.33
CA SER A 82 52.32 -43.11 -38.44
C SER A 82 52.63 -43.69 -37.06
N PRO A 83 52.60 -45.03 -36.86
CA PRO A 83 52.80 -45.64 -35.55
C PRO A 83 54.29 -45.56 -35.13
N GLU A 84 54.69 -44.44 -34.56
CA GLU A 84 55.91 -44.38 -33.76
C GLU A 84 55.67 -45.11 -32.44
N LEU A 85 56.44 -46.16 -32.20
CA LEU A 85 56.35 -47.06 -31.06
C LEU A 85 56.51 -46.26 -29.74
N ILE A 86 55.43 -46.18 -28.97
CA ILE A 86 55.30 -45.88 -27.53
C ILE A 86 56.55 -45.23 -26.89
N GLY A 87 56.50 -43.92 -26.63
CA GLY A 87 57.39 -43.33 -25.62
C GLY A 87 57.43 -41.81 -25.50
N VAL A 88 57.27 -41.06 -26.60
CA VAL A 88 57.42 -39.59 -26.56
C VAL A 88 56.24 -38.92 -27.25
N LEU A 89 55.51 -38.07 -26.52
CA LEU A 89 54.57 -37.12 -27.11
C LEU A 89 55.34 -36.23 -28.09
N SER A 90 55.22 -36.50 -29.39
CA SER A 90 55.77 -35.61 -30.42
C SER A 90 55.28 -34.17 -30.19
N ARG A 91 56.14 -33.18 -30.45
CA ARG A 91 55.87 -31.76 -30.20
C ARG A 91 54.53 -31.31 -30.80
N ASP A 92 54.15 -31.87 -31.94
CA ASP A 92 52.87 -31.60 -32.61
C ASP A 92 51.64 -32.05 -31.80
N LYS A 93 51.68 -33.26 -31.22
CA LYS A 93 50.59 -33.80 -30.37
C LYS A 93 50.40 -32.96 -29.11
N PHE A 94 51.51 -32.47 -28.54
CA PHE A 94 51.49 -31.59 -27.37
C PHE A 94 50.84 -30.24 -27.68
N ILE A 95 51.12 -29.66 -28.85
CA ILE A 95 50.51 -28.39 -29.29
C ILE A 95 49.00 -28.56 -29.45
N HIS A 96 48.54 -29.60 -30.15
CA HIS A 96 47.12 -29.85 -30.37
C HIS A 96 46.35 -30.16 -29.07
N LEU A 97 46.91 -30.99 -28.19
CA LEU A 97 46.34 -31.24 -26.86
C LEU A 97 46.18 -29.93 -26.07
N SER A 98 47.20 -29.06 -26.10
CA SER A 98 47.16 -27.76 -25.42
C SER A 98 46.04 -26.87 -25.98
N ILE A 99 45.90 -26.81 -27.32
CA ILE A 99 44.82 -26.04 -27.98
C ILE A 99 43.44 -26.59 -27.60
N PHE A 100 43.25 -27.91 -27.61
CA PHE A 100 41.98 -28.55 -27.28
C PHE A 100 41.57 -28.28 -25.83
N LEU A 101 42.52 -28.44 -24.89
CA LEU A 101 42.29 -28.16 -23.47
C LEU A 101 41.99 -26.66 -23.24
N PHE A 102 42.70 -25.77 -23.92
CA PHE A 102 42.49 -24.33 -23.80
C PHE A 102 41.11 -23.90 -24.33
N ALA A 103 40.74 -24.36 -25.54
CA ALA A 103 39.43 -24.07 -26.13
C ALA A 103 38.27 -24.62 -25.28
N ALA A 104 38.38 -25.87 -24.83
CA ALA A 104 37.39 -26.49 -23.94
C ALA A 104 37.28 -25.74 -22.60
N GLY A 105 38.41 -25.32 -22.03
CA GLY A 105 38.48 -24.53 -20.81
C GLY A 105 37.77 -23.19 -20.93
N ILE A 106 38.05 -22.42 -21.99
CA ILE A 106 37.41 -21.12 -22.26
C ILE A 106 35.90 -21.29 -22.44
N ILE A 107 35.46 -22.24 -23.27
CA ILE A 107 34.04 -22.47 -23.54
C ILE A 107 33.31 -22.82 -22.25
N ASN A 108 33.86 -23.73 -21.44
CA ASN A 108 33.26 -24.11 -20.17
C ASN A 108 33.26 -22.93 -19.17
N HIS A 109 34.31 -22.10 -19.14
CA HIS A 109 34.34 -20.89 -18.30
C HIS A 109 33.26 -19.89 -18.69
N LEU A 110 33.16 -19.55 -19.98
CA LEU A 110 32.15 -18.63 -20.52
C LEU A 110 30.74 -19.15 -20.28
N ASN A 111 30.48 -20.44 -20.53
CA ASN A 111 29.16 -21.03 -20.33
C ASN A 111 28.77 -21.02 -18.83
N ARG A 112 29.72 -21.28 -17.93
CA ARG A 112 29.49 -21.15 -16.46
C ARG A 112 29.26 -19.71 -16.03
N ALA A 113 29.95 -18.73 -16.61
CA ALA A 113 29.72 -17.32 -16.32
C ALA A 113 28.31 -16.89 -16.78
N ARG A 114 27.91 -17.27 -17.99
CA ARG A 114 26.58 -16.99 -18.55
C ARG A 114 25.46 -17.62 -17.71
N MET A 115 25.57 -18.91 -17.39
CA MET A 115 24.56 -19.61 -16.59
C MET A 115 24.43 -19.03 -15.17
N ARG A 116 25.50 -18.49 -14.60
CA ARG A 116 25.44 -17.77 -13.30
C ARG A 116 24.70 -16.44 -13.43
N ALA A 117 24.99 -15.66 -14.46
CA ALA A 117 24.32 -14.39 -14.72
C ALA A 117 22.81 -14.56 -15.00
N GLU A 118 22.44 -15.57 -15.80
CA GLU A 118 21.02 -15.88 -16.07
C GLU A 118 20.28 -16.29 -14.78
N ARG A 119 20.93 -17.06 -13.89
CA ARG A 119 20.32 -17.44 -12.61
C ARG A 119 20.14 -16.27 -11.66
N SER A 120 21.16 -15.43 -11.49
CA SER A 120 21.05 -14.26 -10.61
C SER A 120 19.99 -13.28 -11.11
N LEU A 121 19.85 -13.12 -12.43
CA LEU A 121 18.80 -12.30 -13.01
C LEU A 121 17.41 -12.87 -12.70
N LEU A 122 17.24 -14.19 -12.82
CA LEU A 122 15.97 -14.85 -12.53
C LEU A 122 15.61 -14.77 -11.05
N GLU A 123 16.58 -14.96 -10.16
CA GLU A 123 16.42 -14.82 -8.71
C GLU A 123 16.01 -13.38 -8.35
N SER A 124 16.75 -12.38 -8.85
CA SER A 124 16.41 -10.97 -8.61
C SER A 124 15.04 -10.59 -9.18
N HIS A 125 14.66 -11.13 -10.34
CA HIS A 125 13.33 -10.91 -10.90
C HIS A 125 12.22 -11.50 -10.01
N GLN A 126 12.43 -12.70 -9.48
CA GLN A 126 11.49 -13.34 -8.55
C GLN A 126 11.37 -12.57 -7.23
N GLU A 127 12.50 -12.11 -6.68
CA GLU A 127 12.52 -11.28 -5.47
C GLU A 127 11.78 -9.96 -5.71
N LEU A 128 12.04 -9.28 -6.82
CA LEU A 128 11.38 -8.02 -7.16
C LEU A 128 9.87 -8.23 -7.38
N GLN A 129 9.47 -9.31 -8.04
CA GLN A 129 8.05 -9.65 -8.22
C GLN A 129 7.37 -9.89 -6.87
N SER A 130 8.00 -10.66 -5.97
CA SER A 130 7.46 -10.90 -4.63
C SER A 130 7.34 -9.60 -3.83
N GLU A 131 8.31 -8.70 -3.92
CA GLU A 131 8.27 -7.40 -3.25
C GLU A 131 7.17 -6.50 -3.84
N VAL A 132 6.99 -6.49 -5.16
CA VAL A 132 5.91 -5.75 -5.83
C VAL A 132 4.54 -6.29 -5.43
N ASP A 133 4.36 -7.62 -5.40
CA ASP A 133 3.11 -8.25 -4.99
C ASP A 133 2.77 -7.91 -3.53
N LYS A 134 3.77 -7.97 -2.65
CA LYS A 134 3.61 -7.58 -1.24
C LYS A 134 3.20 -6.11 -1.11
N ARG A 135 3.91 -5.19 -1.77
CA ARG A 135 3.56 -3.76 -1.74
C ARG A 135 2.18 -3.48 -2.32
N THR A 136 1.79 -4.20 -3.36
CA THR A 136 0.47 -4.06 -3.97
C THR A 136 -0.63 -4.51 -3.00
N ALA A 137 -0.42 -5.62 -2.28
CA ALA A 137 -1.33 -6.09 -1.24
C ALA A 137 -1.43 -5.10 -0.07
N ASP A 138 -0.30 -4.56 0.41
CA ASP A 138 -0.26 -3.56 1.48
C ASP A 138 -1.01 -2.27 1.07
N LEU A 139 -0.81 -1.80 -0.17
CA LEU A 139 -1.51 -0.64 -0.71
C LEU A 139 -3.02 -0.87 -0.85
N GLN A 140 -3.43 -2.06 -1.31
CA GLN A 140 -4.86 -2.42 -1.39
C GLN A 140 -5.50 -2.43 0.00
N HIS A 141 -4.84 -3.05 0.99
CA HIS A 141 -5.34 -3.08 2.37
C HIS A 141 -5.46 -1.67 2.97
N ALA A 142 -4.48 -0.79 2.73
CA ALA A 142 -4.54 0.61 3.15
C ALA A 142 -5.68 1.36 2.46
N ASN A 143 -5.89 1.15 1.16
CA ASN A 143 -6.97 1.78 0.40
C ASN A 143 -8.36 1.36 0.92
N ASP A 144 -8.55 0.07 1.18
CA ASP A 144 -9.81 -0.45 1.71
C ASP A 144 -10.09 0.07 3.13
N THR A 145 -9.04 0.19 3.95
CA THR A 145 -9.14 0.82 5.26
C THR A 145 -9.58 2.29 5.15
N LEU A 146 -8.97 3.07 4.24
CA LEU A 146 -9.35 4.46 3.99
C LEU A 146 -10.78 4.58 3.49
N ARG A 147 -11.22 3.72 2.55
CA ARG A 147 -12.60 3.70 2.06
C ARG A 147 -13.60 3.41 3.17
N ARG A 148 -13.30 2.44 4.03
CA ARG A 148 -14.14 2.09 5.19
C ARG A 148 -14.25 3.26 6.17
N LEU A 149 -13.12 3.87 6.54
CA LEU A 149 -13.10 5.03 7.45
C LEU A 149 -13.83 6.22 6.85
N SER A 150 -13.63 6.52 5.55
CA SER A 150 -14.35 7.57 4.83
C SER A 150 -15.86 7.31 4.83
N GLY A 151 -16.29 6.08 4.61
CA GLY A 151 -17.71 5.70 4.68
C GLY A 151 -18.29 5.87 6.08
N GLN A 152 -17.53 5.53 7.13
CA GLN A 152 -17.94 5.76 8.52
C GLN A 152 -18.04 7.25 8.84
N LEU A 153 -17.05 8.06 8.44
CA LEU A 153 -17.08 9.51 8.64
C LEU A 153 -18.29 10.15 7.95
N MET A 154 -18.61 9.75 6.72
CA MET A 154 -19.76 10.27 6.00
C MET A 154 -21.09 9.92 6.69
N ARG A 155 -21.21 8.69 7.22
CA ARG A 155 -22.38 8.28 8.02
C ARG A 155 -22.52 9.09 9.30
N ILE A 156 -21.42 9.25 10.05
CA ILE A 156 -21.39 10.06 11.28
C ILE A 156 -21.78 11.51 10.96
N GLN A 157 -21.26 12.07 9.87
CA GLN A 157 -21.60 13.42 9.43
C GLN A 157 -23.09 13.57 9.09
N ASP A 158 -23.66 12.60 8.37
CA ASP A 158 -25.09 12.59 8.02
C ASP A 158 -25.98 12.43 9.26
N GLU A 159 -25.62 11.53 10.18
CA GLU A 159 -26.31 11.32 11.45
C GLU A 159 -26.31 12.59 12.29
N GLU A 160 -25.15 13.24 12.40
CA GLU A 160 -25.01 14.50 13.14
C GLU A 160 -25.83 15.61 12.48
N ARG A 161 -25.77 15.74 11.14
CA ARG A 161 -26.59 16.72 10.40
C ARG A 161 -28.09 16.51 10.64
N ARG A 162 -28.56 15.25 10.66
CA ARG A 162 -29.96 14.93 10.95
C ARG A 162 -30.34 15.19 12.40
N ARG A 163 -29.46 14.85 13.35
CA ARG A 163 -29.64 15.13 14.79
C ARG A 163 -29.77 16.64 15.01
N MET A 164 -28.84 17.39 14.45
CA MET A 164 -28.80 18.85 14.46
C MET A 164 -30.07 19.47 13.87
N ALA A 165 -30.53 19.01 12.70
CA ALA A 165 -31.76 19.50 12.09
C ALA A 165 -33.00 19.24 12.96
N ARG A 166 -33.08 18.08 13.62
CA ARG A 166 -34.17 17.76 14.56
C ARG A 166 -34.14 18.67 15.79
N LEU A 167 -32.96 18.84 16.39
CA LEU A 167 -32.77 19.72 17.53
C LEU A 167 -33.19 21.16 17.20
N LEU A 168 -32.71 21.70 16.07
CA LEU A 168 -33.15 22.99 15.56
C LEU A 168 -34.66 23.07 15.41
N HIS A 169 -35.26 22.10 14.72
CA HIS A 169 -36.68 22.13 14.44
C HIS A 169 -37.51 22.09 15.71
N GLU A 170 -37.17 21.25 16.67
CA GLU A 170 -37.92 21.10 17.93
C GLU A 170 -37.89 22.40 18.74
N THR A 171 -36.70 22.97 18.97
CA THR A 171 -36.57 24.20 19.77
C THR A 171 -37.26 25.37 19.09
N ILE A 172 -37.04 25.56 17.79
CA ILE A 172 -37.63 26.70 17.05
C ILE A 172 -39.15 26.55 16.92
N ALA A 173 -39.66 25.35 16.65
CA ALA A 173 -41.09 25.11 16.50
C ALA A 173 -41.84 25.32 17.81
N GLN A 174 -41.27 24.90 18.95
CA GLN A 174 -41.85 25.12 20.27
C GLN A 174 -41.95 26.62 20.59
N THR A 175 -40.85 27.38 20.44
CA THR A 175 -40.84 28.81 20.77
C THR A 175 -41.76 29.61 19.84
N LEU A 176 -41.80 29.29 18.55
CA LEU A 176 -42.76 29.90 17.61
C LEU A 176 -44.21 29.53 17.90
N ALA A 177 -44.48 28.33 18.43
CA ALA A 177 -45.83 27.91 18.80
C ALA A 177 -46.36 28.72 20.00
N VAL A 178 -45.53 28.95 21.02
CA VAL A 178 -45.85 29.82 22.16
C VAL A 178 -46.16 31.23 21.69
N LEU A 179 -45.25 31.83 20.90
CA LEU A 179 -45.44 33.16 20.32
C LEU A 179 -46.76 33.28 19.52
N LYS A 180 -47.10 32.26 18.74
CA LYS A 180 -48.36 32.22 17.97
C LYS A 180 -49.59 32.15 18.87
N MET A 181 -49.52 31.45 20.01
CA MET A 181 -50.62 31.40 20.97
C MET A 181 -50.85 32.77 21.61
N ASP A 182 -49.79 33.45 22.05
CA ASP A 182 -49.90 34.77 22.70
C ASP A 182 -50.49 35.81 21.74
N LEU A 183 -49.99 35.85 20.50
CA LEU A 183 -50.57 36.72 19.47
C LEU A 183 -52.03 36.37 19.13
N ALA A 184 -52.42 35.09 19.21
CA ALA A 184 -53.80 34.68 19.00
C ALA A 184 -54.73 35.10 20.16
N VAL A 185 -54.24 35.13 21.40
CA VAL A 185 -54.97 35.66 22.56
C VAL A 185 -55.25 37.16 22.36
N VAL A 186 -54.23 37.92 21.95
CA VAL A 186 -54.35 39.34 21.60
C VAL A 186 -55.38 39.57 20.50
N LYS A 187 -55.33 38.78 19.42
CA LYS A 187 -56.25 38.91 18.29
C LYS A 187 -57.72 38.58 18.64
N ARG A 188 -57.98 37.65 19.57
CA ARG A 188 -59.33 37.12 19.84
C ARG A 188 -60.16 38.03 20.77
N HIS A 189 -59.52 38.86 21.58
CA HIS A 189 -60.20 39.84 22.41
C HIS A 189 -60.18 41.20 21.69
N GLY A 190 -61.32 41.70 21.23
CA GLY A 190 -61.41 42.96 20.47
C GLY A 190 -61.61 44.22 21.33
N LYS A 191 -61.48 44.10 22.67
CA LYS A 191 -61.76 45.16 23.64
C LYS A 191 -60.67 45.27 24.71
N TRP A 192 -59.40 45.25 24.28
CA TRP A 192 -58.31 45.61 25.18
C TRP A 192 -58.34 47.12 25.40
N ASN A 193 -58.10 47.58 26.63
CA ASN A 193 -57.70 48.96 26.80
C ASN A 193 -56.26 49.14 26.24
N ALA A 194 -55.86 50.39 25.94
CA ALA A 194 -54.59 50.66 25.25
C ALA A 194 -53.35 50.17 26.03
N LEU A 195 -53.48 49.92 27.33
CA LEU A 195 -52.41 49.43 28.19
C LEU A 195 -52.24 47.91 28.05
N GLU A 196 -53.31 47.14 28.21
CA GLU A 196 -53.26 45.68 28.14
C GLU A 196 -52.86 45.19 26.74
N GLY A 197 -53.31 45.88 25.68
CA GLY A 197 -52.89 45.58 24.31
C GLY A 197 -51.41 45.86 24.04
N ARG A 198 -50.81 46.87 24.72
CA ARG A 198 -49.37 47.13 24.66
C ARG A 198 -48.57 46.07 25.40
N GLU A 199 -49.00 45.66 26.59
CA GLU A 199 -48.31 44.65 27.39
C GLU A 199 -48.24 43.31 26.65
N ALA A 200 -49.34 42.85 26.07
CA ALA A 200 -49.34 41.58 25.33
C ALA A 200 -48.52 41.63 24.02
N LEU A 201 -48.45 42.79 23.35
CA LEU A 201 -47.54 43.01 22.21
C LEU A 201 -46.07 43.03 22.65
N GLN A 202 -45.77 43.60 23.82
CA GLN A 202 -44.43 43.63 24.40
C GLN A 202 -43.95 42.23 24.80
N GLU A 203 -44.85 41.41 25.35
CA GLU A 203 -44.58 40.02 25.74
C GLU A 203 -44.31 39.15 24.50
N ALA A 204 -45.13 39.28 23.46
CA ALA A 204 -44.90 38.64 22.17
C ALA A 204 -43.56 39.09 21.51
N ALA A 205 -43.21 40.38 21.59
CA ALA A 205 -41.92 40.86 21.10
C ALA A 205 -40.75 40.23 21.88
N THR A 206 -40.90 40.09 23.20
CA THR A 206 -39.88 39.49 24.07
C THR A 206 -39.66 38.01 23.75
N LEU A 207 -40.73 37.24 23.55
CA LEU A 207 -40.66 35.83 23.13
C LEU A 207 -40.08 35.67 21.72
N SER A 208 -40.39 36.59 20.81
CA SER A 208 -39.73 36.62 19.50
C SER A 208 -38.22 36.87 19.62
N ASP A 209 -37.79 37.76 20.50
CA ASP A 209 -36.37 38.02 20.77
C ASP A 209 -35.66 36.83 21.44
N GLU A 210 -36.35 36.09 22.30
CA GLU A 210 -35.86 34.80 22.82
C GLU A 210 -35.72 33.75 21.71
N CYS A 211 -36.72 33.59 20.84
CA CYS A 211 -36.65 32.68 19.71
C CYS A 211 -35.48 33.01 18.78
N ILE A 212 -35.26 34.30 18.49
CA ILE A 212 -34.12 34.75 17.68
C ILE A 212 -32.78 34.45 18.39
N ARG A 213 -32.70 34.62 19.71
CA ARG A 213 -31.52 34.26 20.50
C ARG A 213 -31.25 32.75 20.51
N GLU A 214 -32.28 31.92 20.63
CA GLU A 214 -32.15 30.46 20.55
C GLU A 214 -31.69 30.01 19.17
N VAL A 215 -32.29 30.54 18.09
CA VAL A 215 -31.88 30.26 16.70
C VAL A 215 -30.42 30.64 16.48
N ARG A 216 -30.00 31.84 16.94
CA ARG A 216 -28.59 32.25 16.87
C ARG A 216 -27.70 31.30 17.66
N THR A 217 -28.09 30.94 18.88
CA THR A 217 -27.33 30.03 19.75
C THR A 217 -27.17 28.64 19.15
N LEU A 218 -28.22 28.10 18.56
CA LEU A 218 -28.17 26.83 17.83
C LEU A 218 -27.34 26.97 16.55
N SER A 219 -27.46 28.07 15.81
CA SER A 219 -26.59 28.32 14.65
C SER A 219 -25.10 28.32 15.02
N TYR A 220 -24.75 28.86 16.21
CA TYR A 220 -23.38 28.82 16.74
C TYR A 220 -22.90 27.39 17.08
N LEU A 221 -23.78 26.54 17.61
CA LEU A 221 -23.48 25.13 17.90
C LEU A 221 -23.21 24.32 16.62
N LEU A 222 -23.78 24.72 15.50
CA LEU A 222 -23.80 23.97 14.24
C LEU A 222 -22.70 24.39 13.27
N HIS A 223 -22.38 25.68 13.26
CA HIS A 223 -21.34 26.25 12.42
C HIS A 223 -20.82 27.51 13.13
N PRO A 224 -19.81 27.41 14.01
CA PRO A 224 -19.40 28.51 14.87
C PRO A 224 -18.64 29.56 14.03
N PRO A 225 -19.28 30.65 13.56
CA PRO A 225 -18.60 31.67 12.77
C PRO A 225 -17.57 32.40 13.65
N LEU A 226 -17.83 32.43 14.96
CA LEU A 226 -16.94 32.94 15.99
C LEU A 226 -15.62 32.14 16.09
N LEU A 227 -15.62 30.84 15.78
CA LEU A 227 -14.38 30.06 15.74
C LEU A 227 -13.54 30.47 14.53
N ASP A 228 -14.19 30.74 13.40
CA ASP A 228 -13.52 31.18 12.18
C ASP A 228 -13.03 32.63 12.29
N GLU A 229 -13.79 33.53 12.93
CA GLU A 229 -13.48 34.96 13.04
C GLU A 229 -12.68 35.37 14.29
N ALA A 230 -12.96 34.77 15.45
CA ALA A 230 -12.40 35.17 16.76
C ALA A 230 -11.56 34.07 17.44
N GLY A 231 -11.64 32.82 16.97
CA GLY A 231 -10.84 31.70 17.46
C GLY A 231 -11.39 30.98 18.69
N LEU A 232 -10.68 29.94 19.11
CA LEU A 232 -11.14 28.97 20.11
C LEU A 232 -11.46 29.58 21.48
N CYS A 233 -10.64 30.49 21.99
CA CYS A 233 -10.85 31.09 23.31
C CYS A 233 -12.17 31.85 23.39
N SER A 234 -12.46 32.68 22.38
CA SER A 234 -13.71 33.45 22.32
C SER A 234 -14.92 32.53 22.17
N ALA A 235 -14.81 31.48 21.35
CA ALA A 235 -15.89 30.50 21.18
C ALA A 235 -16.21 29.76 22.50
N LEU A 236 -15.19 29.38 23.29
CA LEU A 236 -15.36 28.70 24.57
C LEU A 236 -15.97 29.61 25.64
N GLN A 237 -15.49 30.84 25.77
CA GLN A 237 -16.02 31.83 26.72
C GLN A 237 -17.50 32.10 26.46
N TRP A 238 -17.84 32.33 25.19
CA TRP A 238 -19.22 32.58 24.79
C TRP A 238 -20.12 31.37 25.06
N TYR A 239 -19.66 30.16 24.72
CA TYR A 239 -20.45 28.94 24.94
C TYR A 239 -20.73 28.69 26.42
N ALA A 240 -19.74 28.88 27.29
CA ALA A 240 -19.90 28.69 28.73
C ALA A 240 -20.83 29.72 29.36
N ALA A 241 -20.73 30.99 28.98
CA ALA A 241 -21.67 32.02 29.44
C ALA A 241 -23.11 31.68 29.04
N GLY A 242 -23.32 31.21 27.81
CA GLY A 242 -24.63 30.75 27.36
C GLY A 242 -25.12 29.49 28.09
N PHE A 243 -24.22 28.56 28.44
CA PHE A 243 -24.54 27.36 29.21
C PHE A 243 -24.97 27.70 30.64
N GLU A 244 -24.22 28.56 31.32
CA GLU A 244 -24.53 29.04 32.67
C GLU A 244 -25.90 29.73 32.71
N GLN A 245 -26.20 30.58 31.73
CA GLN A 245 -27.50 31.25 31.63
C GLN A 245 -28.68 30.28 31.46
N ARG A 246 -28.50 29.18 30.71
CA ARG A 246 -29.57 28.20 30.44
C ARG A 246 -29.72 27.15 31.53
N SER A 247 -28.62 26.69 32.11
CA SER A 247 -28.60 25.61 33.10
C SER A 247 -28.66 26.10 34.53
N GLY A 248 -28.32 27.36 34.79
CA GLY A 248 -28.11 27.91 36.13
C GLY A 248 -26.86 27.38 36.85
N ILE A 249 -26.00 26.61 36.15
CA ILE A 249 -24.78 26.02 36.72
C ILE A 249 -23.61 26.98 36.52
N GLU A 250 -23.05 27.49 37.62
CA GLU A 250 -21.88 28.37 37.60
C GLU A 250 -20.71 27.67 36.89
N THR A 251 -20.19 28.30 35.82
CA THR A 251 -19.16 27.71 34.98
C THR A 251 -17.95 28.63 34.88
N LYS A 252 -16.83 28.23 35.50
CA LYS A 252 -15.58 28.98 35.44
C LYS A 252 -14.64 28.43 34.35
N LEU A 253 -14.28 29.28 33.39
CA LEU A 253 -13.30 28.97 32.35
C LEU A 253 -11.95 29.59 32.66
N ASP A 254 -10.91 28.75 32.69
CA ASP A 254 -9.52 29.18 32.80
C ASP A 254 -8.82 28.91 31.46
N LEU A 255 -8.47 29.99 30.76
CA LEU A 255 -7.86 29.94 29.44
C LEU A 255 -6.55 30.71 29.45
N PRO A 256 -5.49 30.19 28.78
CA PRO A 256 -4.26 30.94 28.58
C PRO A 256 -4.53 32.27 27.86
N ALA A 257 -3.88 33.35 28.32
CA ALA A 257 -4.05 34.69 27.76
C ALA A 257 -3.68 34.78 26.26
N GLU A 258 -2.77 33.92 25.78
CA GLU A 258 -2.37 33.82 24.37
C GLU A 258 -2.36 32.36 23.92
N LEU A 259 -3.52 31.79 23.62
CA LEU A 259 -3.62 30.43 23.04
C LEU A 259 -3.29 30.41 21.52
N GLY A 260 -3.28 31.56 20.85
CA GLY A 260 -3.07 31.66 19.40
C GLY A 260 -4.16 30.95 18.58
N ARG A 261 -3.93 30.81 17.27
CA ARG A 261 -4.78 30.01 16.37
C ARG A 261 -4.22 28.60 16.28
N LEU A 262 -5.07 27.60 16.49
CA LEU A 262 -4.76 26.20 16.25
C LEU A 262 -5.26 25.80 14.84
N PRO A 263 -4.81 24.66 14.30
CA PRO A 263 -5.42 24.10 13.09
C PRO A 263 -6.94 23.97 13.28
N GLN A 264 -7.73 24.42 12.30
CA GLN A 264 -9.20 24.54 12.42
C GLN A 264 -9.89 23.24 12.87
N ASN A 265 -9.38 22.10 12.41
CA ASN A 265 -9.87 20.78 12.82
C ASN A 265 -9.67 20.48 14.32
N ILE A 266 -8.56 20.95 14.91
CA ILE A 266 -8.30 20.84 16.35
C ILE A 266 -9.20 21.79 17.14
N GLU A 267 -9.36 23.03 16.66
CA GLU A 267 -10.26 24.01 17.30
C GLU A 267 -11.70 23.50 17.37
N ILE A 268 -12.21 22.96 16.26
CA ILE A 268 -13.55 22.35 16.20
C ILE A 268 -13.65 21.14 17.14
N ALA A 269 -12.62 20.29 17.18
CA ALA A 269 -12.63 19.09 18.03
C ALA A 269 -12.65 19.46 19.52
N VAL A 270 -11.84 20.43 19.95
CA VAL A 270 -11.82 20.91 21.34
C VAL A 270 -13.16 21.55 21.71
N LEU A 271 -13.72 22.39 20.84
CA LEU A 271 -15.01 23.01 21.08
C LEU A 271 -16.11 21.95 21.27
N ARG A 272 -16.17 20.94 20.38
CA ARG A 272 -17.15 19.84 20.49
C ARG A 272 -16.97 19.02 21.77
N LEU A 273 -15.73 18.77 22.18
CA LEU A 273 -15.44 18.04 23.42
C LEU A 273 -16.00 18.80 24.63
N VAL A 274 -15.75 20.10 24.72
CA VAL A 274 -16.26 20.94 25.81
C VAL A 274 -17.79 21.00 25.79
N GLN A 275 -18.39 21.12 24.61
CA GLN A 275 -19.85 21.09 24.45
C GLN A 275 -20.46 19.81 25.03
N GLU A 276 -19.94 18.64 24.64
CA GLU A 276 -20.44 17.35 25.10
C GLU A 276 -20.23 17.16 26.61
N CYS A 277 -19.08 17.60 27.15
CA CYS A 277 -18.81 17.57 28.58
C CYS A 277 -19.84 18.40 29.37
N LEU A 278 -20.13 19.63 28.94
CA LEU A 278 -21.11 20.48 29.59
C LEU A 278 -22.54 19.94 29.45
N THR A 279 -22.89 19.38 28.28
CA THR A 279 -24.17 18.69 28.09
C THR A 279 -24.31 17.49 29.03
N ASN A 280 -23.25 16.71 29.21
CA ASN A 280 -23.25 15.60 30.17
C ASN A 280 -23.41 16.10 31.60
N ILE A 281 -22.71 17.16 32.00
CA ILE A 281 -22.85 17.77 33.34
C ILE A 281 -24.30 18.17 33.61
N HIS A 282 -24.93 18.90 32.69
CA HIS A 282 -26.33 19.31 32.85
C HIS A 282 -27.28 18.11 32.98
N ARG A 283 -27.14 17.11 32.09
CA ARG A 283 -27.96 15.90 32.14
C ARG A 283 -27.81 15.10 33.45
N HIS A 284 -26.61 15.06 34.03
CA HIS A 284 -26.35 14.35 35.27
C HIS A 284 -26.67 15.18 36.52
N ALA A 285 -26.61 16.51 36.43
CA ALA A 285 -27.04 17.42 37.50
C ALA A 285 -28.55 17.36 37.75
N GLU A 286 -29.34 17.01 36.73
CA GLU A 286 -30.78 16.77 36.85
C GLU A 286 -31.14 15.35 37.35
N SER A 287 -30.15 14.48 37.60
CA SER A 287 -30.41 13.13 38.11
C SER A 287 -30.64 13.14 39.64
N PRO A 288 -31.76 12.59 40.16
CA PRO A 288 -32.17 12.79 41.57
C PRO A 288 -31.31 12.11 42.65
N GLU A 289 -30.22 11.43 42.31
CA GLU A 289 -29.45 10.63 43.28
C GLU A 289 -28.44 11.42 44.12
N PHE A 290 -28.18 12.70 43.81
CA PHE A 290 -27.19 13.50 44.54
C PHE A 290 -27.75 14.31 45.72
N GLY A 291 -28.98 13.99 46.18
CA GLY A 291 -29.70 14.72 47.23
C GLY A 291 -29.76 14.06 48.62
N ARG A 292 -29.11 12.92 48.87
CA ARG A 292 -29.13 12.27 50.20
C ARG A 292 -27.74 11.86 50.67
N GLY A 293 -27.01 12.82 51.23
CA GLY A 293 -25.71 12.56 51.85
C GLY A 293 -25.25 13.71 52.72
N GLY A 294 -26.10 14.22 53.61
CA GLY A 294 -25.75 15.40 54.40
C GLY A 294 -26.63 15.65 55.62
N GLU A 295 -26.96 14.62 56.41
CA GLU A 295 -27.35 14.80 57.81
C GLU A 295 -26.83 13.62 58.65
N ARG A 296 -25.68 13.82 59.30
CA ARG A 296 -25.31 13.26 60.61
C ARG A 296 -24.40 14.23 61.33
#